data_AF-U1SLH9-F1
#
_entry.id   AF-U1SLH9-F1
#
_cell.length_a   1.000
_cell.length_b   1.000
_cell.length_c   1.000
_cell.angle_alpha   90.00
_cell.angle_beta   90.00
_cell.angle_gamma   90.00
#
_symmetry.space_group_name_H-M   'P 1'
#
loop_
_entity.id
_entity.type
_entity.pdbx_description
1 polymer ?
#
loop_
_entity_poly.entity_id
_entity_poly.type
_entity_poly.pdbx_seq_one_letter_code
_entity_poly.pdbx_strand_id
1 'polypeptide(L)' 'MAFDFKKKYKELYSPPQQPHIIDVEPMNFIAVRGAGDPNDESGEYQRSIGLLYPIMYTIKMGEKGHFDFIVPPLEGLWW' A
#
# COMPACT_ATOMS: atom_id res chain seq x y z
N MET A 1 -2.53 -13.15 -15.65
CA MET A 1 -1.37 -12.25 -15.47
C MET A 1 -1.74 -11.34 -14.32
N ALA A 2 -0.92 -11.29 -13.27
CA ALA A 2 -1.22 -10.49 -12.09
C ALA A 2 -1.38 -9.02 -12.45
N PHE A 3 -2.39 -8.37 -11.89
CA PHE A 3 -2.60 -6.94 -11.99
C PHE A 3 -1.46 -6.20 -11.27
N ASP A 4 -0.80 -5.28 -11.96
CA ASP A 4 0.33 -4.52 -11.43
C ASP A 4 -0.07 -3.05 -11.31
N PHE A 5 -0.31 -2.60 -10.08
CA PHE A 5 -0.67 -1.23 -9.77
C PHE A 5 0.36 -0.22 -10.28
N LYS A 6 1.67 -0.55 -10.21
CA LYS A 6 2.75 0.33 -10.68
C LYS A 6 2.74 0.51 -12.19
N LYS A 7 2.30 -0.52 -12.93
CA LYS A 7 2.13 -0.44 -14.39
C LYS A 7 0.86 0.29 -14.78
N LYS A 8 -0.25 0.02 -14.07
CA LYS A 8 -1.56 0.62 -14.38
C LYS A 8 -1.60 2.11 -14.03
N TYR A 9 -1.09 2.49 -12.86
CA TYR A 9 -1.12 3.84 -12.31
C TYR A 9 0.30 4.44 -12.24
N LYS A 10 0.99 4.43 -13.38
CA LYS A 10 2.40 4.82 -13.46
C LYS A 10 2.67 6.23 -12.94
N GLU A 11 1.73 7.16 -13.13
CA GLU A 11 1.86 8.54 -12.66
C GLU A 11 1.89 8.62 -11.12
N LEU A 12 1.20 7.71 -10.42
CA LEU A 12 1.19 7.65 -8.96
C LEU A 12 2.45 6.98 -8.40
N TYR A 13 2.92 5.92 -9.06
CA TYR A 13 4.01 5.08 -8.55
C TYR A 13 5.40 5.37 -9.14
N SER A 14 5.47 6.16 -10.20
CA SER A 14 6.72 6.54 -10.88
C SER A 14 6.62 7.97 -11.45
N PRO A 15 6.35 8.98 -10.59
CA PRO A 15 6.20 10.35 -11.06
C PRO A 15 7.52 10.92 -11.62
N PRO A 16 7.45 11.88 -12.56
CA PRO A 16 8.62 12.67 -12.95
C PRO A 16 9.17 13.48 -11.76
N GLN A 17 10.44 13.90 -11.86
CA GLN A 17 11.07 14.76 -10.86
C GLN A 17 10.43 16.15 -10.74
N GLN A 18 9.70 16.58 -11.78
CA GLN A 18 9.03 17.86 -11.80
C GLN A 18 7.65 17.76 -11.13
N PRO A 19 7.32 18.65 -10.18
CA PRO A 19 5.99 18.74 -9.61
C PRO A 19 4.93 18.99 -10.67
N HIS A 20 3.82 18.29 -10.58
CA HIS A 20 2.68 18.42 -11.50
C HIS A 20 1.39 18.02 -10.78
N ILE A 21 0.26 18.45 -11.34
CA ILE A 21 -1.07 18.11 -10.82
C ILE A 21 -1.47 16.75 -11.39
N ILE A 22 -2.04 15.91 -10.52
CA ILE A 22 -2.57 14.60 -10.87
C ILE A 22 -3.95 14.42 -10.22
N ASP A 23 -4.81 13.65 -10.87
CA ASP A 23 -6.06 13.19 -10.30
C ASP A 23 -5.89 11.77 -9.76
N VAL A 24 -6.21 11.58 -8.48
CA VAL A 24 -6.17 10.28 -7.83
C VAL A 24 -7.59 9.72 -7.77
N GLU A 25 -7.85 8.71 -8.60
CA GLU A 25 -9.11 7.98 -8.61
C GLU A 25 -9.37 7.29 -7.25
N PRO A 26 -10.64 7.04 -6.87
CA PRO A 26 -10.96 6.26 -5.68
C PRO A 26 -10.31 4.87 -5.70
N MET A 27 -9.65 4.51 -4.60
CA MET A 27 -8.96 3.23 -4.45
C MET A 27 -9.32 2.56 -3.12
N ASN A 28 -9.18 1.24 -3.11
CA ASN A 28 -9.39 0.43 -1.91
C ASN A 28 -8.06 0.19 -1.20
N PHE A 29 -8.03 0.47 0.10
CA PHE A 29 -6.85 0.32 0.93
C PHE A 29 -7.14 -0.55 2.14
N ILE A 30 -6.13 -1.29 2.56
CA ILE A 30 -6.05 -1.85 3.90
C ILE A 30 -5.14 -0.91 4.69
N ALA A 31 -5.65 -0.35 5.77
CA ALA A 31 -4.94 0.65 6.55
C ALA A 31 -5.01 0.33 8.04
N VAL A 32 -3.92 0.63 8.74
CA VAL A 32 -3.86 0.66 10.19
C VAL A 32 -3.64 2.11 10.59
N ARG A 33 -4.48 2.63 11.49
CA ARG A 33 -4.27 3.94 12.10
C ARG A 33 -3.44 3.76 13.37
N GLY A 34 -2.49 4.66 13.59
CA GLY A 34 -1.64 4.66 14.77
C GLY A 34 -1.01 6.02 14.96
N ALA A 35 -0.20 6.14 16.01
CA ALA A 35 0.56 7.35 16.31
C ALA A 35 1.93 6.98 16.91
N GLY A 36 2.83 7.96 16.96
CA GLY A 36 4.15 7.80 17.58
C GLY A 36 5.31 7.86 16.59
N ASP A 37 6.49 7.50 17.08
CA ASP A 37 7.74 7.54 16.30
C ASP A 37 7.83 6.31 15.37
N PRO A 38 7.87 6.49 14.04
CA PRO A 38 8.05 5.38 13.10
C PRO A 38 9.44 4.72 13.20
N ASN A 39 10.41 5.37 13.86
CA ASN A 39 11.77 4.84 14.05
C ASN A 39 11.91 3.96 15.31
N ASP A 40 10.90 3.90 16.17
CA ASP A 40 10.90 3.00 17.31
C ASP A 40 10.63 1.57 16.84
N GLU A 41 11.65 0.71 16.94
CA GLU A 41 11.57 -0.72 16.59
C GLU A 41 10.51 -1.46 17.39
N SER A 42 10.23 -0.98 18.60
CA SER A 42 9.17 -1.48 19.48
C SER A 42 7.89 -0.65 19.41
N GLY A 43 7.79 0.25 18.42
CA GLY A 43 6.72 1.21 18.26
C GLY A 43 5.48 0.65 17.56
N GLU A 44 4.42 1.47 17.52
CA GLU A 44 3.16 1.13 16.85
C GLU A 44 3.33 0.94 15.34
N TYR A 45 4.19 1.72 14.70
CA TYR A 45 4.43 1.64 13.26
C TYR A 45 4.97 0.26 12.85
N GLN A 46 6.00 -0.23 13.54
CA GLN A 46 6.61 -1.52 13.25
C GLN A 46 5.62 -2.68 13.45
N ARG A 47 4.81 -2.63 14.51
CA ARG A 47 3.72 -3.59 14.72
C ARG A 47 2.66 -3.52 13.61
N SER A 48 2.31 -2.31 13.18
CA SER A 48 1.30 -2.09 12.13
C SER A 48 1.74 -2.69 10.79
N ILE A 49 3.00 -2.52 10.42
CA ILE A 49 3.60 -3.18 9.24
C ILE A 49 3.51 -4.70 9.38
N GLY A 50 3.84 -5.22 10.57
CA GLY A 50 3.74 -6.64 10.90
C GLY A 50 2.33 -7.22 10.79
N LEU A 51 1.28 -6.39 10.84
CA LEU A 51 -0.11 -6.80 10.61
C LEU A 51 -0.53 -6.65 9.14
N LEU A 52 -0.16 -5.55 8.49
CA LEU A 52 -0.60 -5.20 7.15
C LEU A 52 -0.16 -6.22 6.09
N TYR A 53 1.13 -6.59 6.09
CA TYR A 53 1.66 -7.50 5.07
C TYR A 53 1.05 -8.91 5.14
N PRO A 54 0.96 -9.57 6.32
CA PRO A 54 0.29 -10.86 6.42
C PRO A 54 -1.15 -10.83 5.89
N ILE A 55 -1.93 -9.81 6.25
CA ILE A 55 -3.31 -9.67 5.77
C ILE A 55 -3.35 -9.53 4.24
N MET A 56 -2.49 -8.69 3.67
CA MET A 56 -2.42 -8.48 2.22
C MET A 56 -2.05 -9.75 1.46
N TYR A 57 -1.06 -10.51 1.96
CA TYR A 57 -0.66 -11.78 1.35
C TYR A 57 -1.71 -12.88 1.51
N THR A 58 -2.42 -12.93 2.65
CA THR A 58 -3.56 -13.84 2.83
C THR A 58 -4.65 -13.56 1.81
N ILE A 59 -4.97 -12.29 1.55
CA ILE A 59 -5.96 -11.92 0.52
C ILE A 59 -5.45 -12.30 -0.87
N LYS A 60 -4.19 -11.98 -1.21
CA LYS A 60 -3.59 -12.31 -2.50
C LYS A 60 -3.63 -13.82 -2.80
N MET A 61 -3.36 -14.66 -1.80
CA MET A 61 -3.27 -16.11 -1.94
C MET A 61 -4.61 -16.83 -1.75
N GLY A 62 -5.67 -16.11 -1.38
CA GLY A 62 -7.00 -16.68 -1.14
C GLY A 62 -7.69 -17.16 -2.43
N GLU A 63 -8.47 -18.24 -2.32
CA GLU A 63 -9.15 -18.88 -3.46
C GLU A 63 -10.52 -18.27 -3.80
N LYS A 64 -11.19 -17.59 -2.86
CA LYS A 64 -12.53 -17.02 -3.07
C LYS A 64 -12.47 -15.55 -3.49
N GLY A 65 -13.12 -15.21 -4.60
CA GLY A 65 -13.11 -13.83 -5.13
C GLY A 65 -11.72 -13.40 -5.62
N HIS A 66 -10.93 -14.37 -6.11
CA HIS A 66 -9.51 -14.22 -6.41
C HIS A 66 -9.24 -13.14 -7.46
N PHE A 67 -8.75 -12.00 -6.98
CA PHE A 67 -8.12 -10.97 -7.80
C PHE A 67 -6.60 -11.19 -7.70
N ASP A 68 -5.97 -11.60 -8.79
CA ASP A 68 -4.51 -11.77 -8.81
C ASP A 68 -3.85 -10.41 -9.04
N PHE A 69 -3.09 -9.93 -8.04
CA PHE A 69 -2.36 -8.67 -8.11
C PHE A 69 -0.97 -8.77 -7.50
N ILE A 70 -0.06 -7.91 -7.93
CA ILE A 70 1.23 -7.71 -7.29
C ILE A 70 1.03 -6.79 -6.09
N VAL A 71 1.53 -7.18 -4.92
CA VAL A 71 1.44 -6.36 -3.70
C VAL A 71 2.06 -4.98 -3.97
N PRO A 72 1.28 -3.89 -3.83
CA PRO A 72 1.76 -2.53 -4.10
C PRO A 72 2.77 -2.08 -3.02
N PRO A 73 3.53 -1.00 -3.27
CA PRO A 73 4.39 -0.39 -2.27
C PRO A 73 3.61 -0.01 -1.01
N LEU A 74 4.29 0.00 0.15
CA LEU A 74 3.72 0.56 1.37
C LEU A 74 3.57 2.08 1.21
N GLU A 75 2.40 2.58 1.60
CA GLU A 75 2.06 4.00 1.60
C GLU A 75 1.72 4.44 3.03
N GLY A 76 1.83 5.74 3.31
CA GLY A 76 1.57 6.29 4.62
C GLY A 76 0.91 7.66 4.54
N LEU A 77 -0.12 7.87 5.35
CA LEU A 77 -0.67 9.18 5.62
C LEU A 77 -0.07 9.68 6.94
N TRP A 78 0.44 10.92 6.93
CA TRP A 78 1.07 11.53 8.09
C TRP A 78 0.53 12.93 8.30
N TRP A 79 0.08 13.21 9.53
CA TRP A 79 -0.49 14.47 9.98
C TRP A 79 -0.12 14.73 11.44
#